data_AF-A0AAP9KTW0-F1
#
_entry.id   AF-A0AAP9KTW0-F1
#
_cell.length_a   1.000
_cell.length_b   1.000
_cell.length_c   1.000
_cell.angle_alpha   90.00
_cell.angle_beta   90.00
_cell.angle_gamma   90.00
#
_symmetry.space_group_name_H-M   'P 1'
#
loop_
_entity.id
_entity.type
_entity.pdbx_description
1 polymer ?
#
loop_
_entity_poly.entity_id
_entity_poly.type
_entity_poly.pdbx_seq_one_letter_code
_entity_poly.pdbx_strand_id
1 'polypeptide(L)'
;MVNGLFAIFFIVVILIFYTISVYFSMIMFDMFGIKTSLAFIPFYNTYLIYKEYKGRVWKKNWGVLYAGTLIFALMIIMSVVIYIILVDDLMGINIYELLLSVAALLVLGIVSIMTNVVIPITLYYPIFETKFQKIILALTIVVTEIKLLKDIFESDSALVGSNEVDTIGAILNIMTFIISIIFIVTYLTAASNMRHKVKSGEYIIQEKLDYNLLSSDEINTILQQRDRRLAVLNKDNKRFIHSNGVQKGNQVNEINYI
;
A
#
# COMPACT_ATOMS: atom_id res chain seq x y z
N MET A 1 0.04 -8.39 39.57
CA MET A 1 -1.04 -8.93 38.70
C MET A 1 -1.35 -8.04 37.49
N VAL A 2 -1.30 -6.71 37.59
CA VAL A 2 -1.63 -5.77 36.49
C VAL A 2 -0.76 -5.96 35.23
N ASN A 3 0.55 -6.22 35.40
CA ASN A 3 1.47 -6.39 34.26
C ASN A 3 1.20 -7.65 33.43
N GLY A 4 0.69 -8.73 34.05
CA GLY A 4 0.36 -9.97 33.35
C GLY A 4 -0.88 -9.84 32.47
N LEU A 5 -1.94 -9.21 33.01
CA LEU A 5 -3.17 -8.95 32.26
C LEU A 5 -2.92 -7.96 31.10
N PHE A 6 -2.10 -6.93 31.34
CA PHE A 6 -1.71 -5.97 30.30
C PHE A 6 -0.90 -6.64 29.18
N ALA A 7 0.07 -7.51 29.52
CA ALA A 7 0.83 -8.27 28.53
C ALA A 7 -0.07 -9.20 27.71
N ILE A 8 -1.02 -9.89 28.35
CA ILE A 8 -1.99 -10.75 27.66
C ILE A 8 -2.84 -9.93 26.69
N PHE A 9 -3.38 -8.80 27.14
CA PHE A 9 -4.17 -7.91 26.28
C PHE A 9 -3.37 -7.42 25.08
N PHE A 10 -2.13 -6.99 25.31
CA PHE A 10 -1.22 -6.54 24.24
C PHE A 10 -0.93 -7.65 23.22
N ILE A 11 -0.64 -8.87 23.69
CA ILE A 11 -0.42 -10.04 22.82
C ILE A 11 -1.66 -10.35 21.98
N VAL A 12 -2.85 -10.30 22.59
CA VAL A 12 -4.13 -10.54 21.88
C VAL A 12 -4.35 -9.51 20.78
N VAL A 13 -4.12 -8.23 21.07
CA VAL A 13 -4.25 -7.15 20.07
C VAL A 13 -3.29 -7.37 18.89
N ILE A 14 -2.02 -7.70 19.17
CA ILE A 14 -1.04 -8.03 18.13
C ILE A 14 -1.50 -9.23 17.30
N LEU A 15 -2.01 -10.27 17.94
CA LEU A 15 -2.48 -11.48 17.27
C LEU A 15 -3.68 -11.19 16.34
N ILE A 16 -4.58 -10.30 16.74
CA ILE A 16 -5.73 -9.88 15.91
C ILE A 16 -5.24 -9.18 14.64
N PHE A 17 -4.38 -8.17 14.77
CA PHE A 17 -3.84 -7.45 13.61
C PHE A 17 -3.00 -8.37 12.71
N TYR A 18 -2.24 -9.29 13.31
CA TYR A 18 -1.51 -10.32 12.58
C TYR A 18 -2.46 -11.22 11.78
N THR A 19 -3.51 -11.73 12.40
CA THR A 19 -4.50 -12.61 11.75
C THR A 19 -5.17 -11.93 10.56
N ILE A 20 -5.53 -10.66 10.71
CA ILE A 20 -6.11 -9.84 9.63
C ILE A 20 -5.12 -9.70 8.46
N SER A 21 -3.85 -9.41 8.75
CA SER A 21 -2.79 -9.27 7.73
C SER A 21 -2.51 -10.59 6.98
N VAL A 22 -2.47 -11.71 7.71
CA VAL A 22 -2.33 -13.05 7.13
C VAL A 22 -3.50 -13.35 6.21
N TYR A 23 -4.73 -13.10 6.66
CA TYR A 23 -5.93 -13.35 5.87
C TYR A 23 -5.95 -12.53 4.57
N PHE A 24 -5.60 -11.25 4.63
CA PHE A 24 -5.45 -10.43 3.43
C PHE A 24 -4.37 -10.98 2.48
N SER A 25 -3.22 -11.36 3.02
CA SER A 25 -2.10 -11.92 2.24
C SER A 25 -2.49 -13.24 1.57
N MET A 26 -3.31 -14.07 2.21
CA MET A 26 -3.84 -15.31 1.61
C MET A 26 -4.71 -15.01 0.38
N ILE A 27 -5.59 -14.01 0.47
CA ILE A 27 -6.44 -13.58 -0.66
C ILE A 27 -5.57 -13.10 -1.81
N MET A 28 -4.57 -12.27 -1.52
CA MET A 28 -3.62 -11.75 -2.51
C MET A 28 -2.77 -12.86 -3.16
N PHE A 29 -2.28 -13.83 -2.38
CA PHE A 29 -1.47 -14.93 -2.89
C PHE A 29 -2.27 -15.87 -3.79
N ASP A 30 -3.51 -16.20 -3.40
CA ASP A 30 -4.44 -16.98 -4.24
C ASP A 30 -4.70 -16.24 -5.57
N MET A 31 -4.86 -14.92 -5.51
CA MET A 31 -5.03 -14.05 -6.68
C MET A 31 -3.80 -13.97 -7.60
N PHE A 32 -2.58 -14.06 -7.06
CA PHE A 32 -1.33 -14.04 -7.83
C PHE A 32 -0.81 -15.42 -8.24
N GLY A 33 -1.46 -16.51 -7.82
CA GLY A 33 -0.98 -17.87 -8.06
C GLY A 33 0.25 -18.26 -7.21
N ILE A 34 0.45 -17.60 -6.08
CA ILE A 34 1.52 -17.88 -5.11
C ILE A 34 1.00 -18.93 -4.10
N LYS A 35 1.88 -19.77 -3.54
CA LYS A 35 1.51 -20.70 -2.48
C LYS A 35 0.92 -19.94 -1.27
N THR A 36 -0.36 -20.17 -0.98
CA THR A 36 -1.10 -19.49 0.11
C THR A 36 -0.46 -19.71 1.48
N SER A 37 0.24 -20.83 1.71
CA SER A 37 0.95 -21.12 2.96
C SER A 37 2.08 -20.12 3.27
N LEU A 38 2.60 -19.40 2.26
CA LEU A 38 3.61 -18.37 2.49
C LEU A 38 3.04 -17.16 3.22
N ALA A 39 1.71 -16.99 3.23
CA ALA A 39 1.02 -15.87 3.87
C ALA A 39 1.15 -15.86 5.40
N PHE A 40 1.65 -16.93 6.02
CA PHE A 40 1.90 -16.99 7.46
C PHE A 40 3.24 -16.36 7.87
N ILE A 41 4.07 -15.86 6.93
CA ILE A 41 5.38 -15.30 7.24
C ILE A 41 5.34 -13.77 7.01
N PRO A 42 5.10 -12.95 8.05
CA PRO A 42 4.67 -11.55 7.89
C PRO A 42 5.64 -10.67 7.08
N PHE A 43 6.97 -10.78 7.29
CA PHE A 43 7.95 -10.01 6.51
C PHE A 43 8.10 -10.49 5.06
N TYR A 44 7.87 -11.79 4.84
CA TYR A 44 7.95 -12.39 3.52
C TYR A 44 6.70 -12.09 2.68
N ASN A 45 5.54 -11.93 3.34
CA ASN A 45 4.27 -11.57 2.72
C ASN A 45 4.37 -10.30 1.88
N THR A 46 4.78 -9.19 2.51
CA THR A 46 4.83 -7.88 1.89
C THR A 46 5.81 -7.86 0.71
N TYR A 47 7.00 -8.43 0.88
CA TYR A 47 8.00 -8.52 -0.19
C TYR A 47 7.50 -9.34 -1.39
N LEU A 48 6.91 -10.51 -1.16
CA LEU A 48 6.40 -11.36 -2.26
C LEU A 48 5.24 -10.73 -2.98
N ILE A 49 4.31 -10.10 -2.25
CA ILE A 49 3.22 -9.33 -2.87
C ILE A 49 3.84 -8.30 -3.83
N TYR A 50 4.83 -7.52 -3.39
CA TYR A 50 5.47 -6.53 -4.26
C TYR A 50 6.26 -7.11 -5.43
N LYS A 51 6.90 -8.26 -5.25
CA LYS A 51 7.66 -8.93 -6.32
C LYS A 51 6.73 -9.41 -7.44
N GLU A 52 5.56 -9.93 -7.09
CA GLU A 52 4.62 -10.49 -8.05
C GLU A 52 3.62 -9.45 -8.61
N TYR A 53 3.47 -8.29 -7.96
CA TYR A 53 2.64 -7.17 -8.41
C TYR A 53 3.30 -6.36 -9.56
N LYS A 54 3.20 -6.83 -10.81
CA LYS A 54 3.81 -6.22 -12.04
C LYS A 54 2.87 -5.38 -12.93
N GLY A 55 1.84 -4.71 -12.40
CA GLY A 55 0.87 -3.95 -13.23
C GLY A 55 1.09 -2.42 -13.30
N ARG A 56 1.58 -1.93 -14.46
CA ARG A 56 1.83 -0.54 -14.95
C ARG A 56 3.15 0.18 -14.57
N VAL A 57 3.90 0.54 -15.63
CA VAL A 57 5.03 1.49 -15.90
C VAL A 57 6.13 1.70 -14.84
N TRP A 58 5.88 1.53 -13.55
CA TRP A 58 6.82 1.94 -12.48
C TRP A 58 7.18 0.82 -11.49
N LYS A 59 7.13 -0.47 -11.89
CA LYS A 59 7.06 -1.58 -10.91
C LYS A 59 8.05 -2.75 -11.08
N LYS A 60 9.31 -2.48 -11.45
CA LYS A 60 10.32 -3.56 -11.45
C LYS A 60 10.98 -3.79 -10.08
N ASN A 61 11.04 -2.76 -9.22
CA ASN A 61 11.93 -2.75 -8.05
C ASN A 61 11.27 -2.35 -6.71
N TRP A 62 9.94 -2.43 -6.53
CA TRP A 62 9.31 -2.00 -5.25
C TRP A 62 9.72 -2.82 -4.03
N GLY A 63 9.87 -4.15 -4.19
CA GLY A 63 10.41 -4.98 -3.12
C GLY A 63 11.85 -4.59 -2.75
N VAL A 64 12.64 -4.17 -3.75
CA VAL A 64 14.00 -3.64 -3.56
C VAL A 64 13.96 -2.26 -2.92
N LEU A 65 13.01 -1.40 -3.29
CA LEU A 65 12.85 -0.07 -2.74
C LEU A 65 12.45 -0.14 -1.25
N TYR A 66 11.51 -1.03 -0.91
CA TYR A 66 11.10 -1.28 0.48
C TYR A 66 12.28 -1.76 1.34
N ALA A 67 13.00 -2.78 0.89
CA ALA A 67 14.20 -3.25 1.58
C ALA A 67 15.28 -2.15 1.63
N GLY A 68 15.47 -1.42 0.54
CA GLY A 68 16.41 -0.31 0.41
C GLY A 68 16.14 0.81 1.39
N THR A 69 14.87 1.15 1.65
CA THR A 69 14.54 2.17 2.65
C THR A 69 14.81 1.73 4.08
N LEU A 70 14.61 0.46 4.41
CA LEU A 70 14.99 -0.05 5.72
C LEU A 70 16.51 -0.05 5.89
N ILE A 71 17.25 -0.45 4.85
CA ILE A 71 18.72 -0.39 4.85
C ILE A 71 19.20 1.06 4.97
N PHE A 72 18.60 2.00 4.23
CA PHE A 72 18.95 3.42 4.28
C PHE A 72 18.68 4.04 5.65
N ALA A 73 17.52 3.74 6.26
CA ALA A 73 17.22 4.11 7.63
C ALA A 73 18.26 3.57 8.63
N LEU A 74 18.63 2.29 8.49
CA LEU A 74 19.65 1.67 9.32
C LEU A 74 21.03 2.31 9.12
N MET A 75 21.39 2.68 7.90
CA MET A 75 22.64 3.38 7.59
C MET A 75 22.71 4.75 8.27
N ILE A 76 21.60 5.52 8.31
CA ILE A 76 21.55 6.80 9.02
C ILE A 76 21.82 6.58 10.52
N ILE A 77 21.14 5.61 11.14
CA ILE A 77 21.35 5.27 12.55
C ILE A 77 22.81 4.89 12.79
N MET A 78 23.34 3.95 12.01
CA MET A 78 24.71 3.47 12.18
C MET A 78 25.74 4.58 11.97
N SER A 79 25.54 5.46 10.98
CA SER A 79 26.43 6.60 10.74
C SER A 79 26.47 7.55 11.92
N VAL A 80 25.32 7.81 12.56
CA VAL A 80 25.21 8.69 13.73
C VAL A 80 25.83 8.03 14.96
N VAL A 81 25.58 6.73 15.17
CA VAL A 81 26.19 5.96 16.28
C VAL A 81 27.71 5.92 16.13
N ILE A 82 28.24 5.66 14.93
CA ILE A 82 29.69 5.65 14.68
C ILE A 82 30.29 7.04 14.91
N TYR A 83 29.62 8.10 14.44
CA TYR A 83 30.06 9.47 14.67
C TYR A 83 30.12 9.79 16.17
N ILE A 84 29.10 9.40 16.94
CA ILE A 84 29.09 9.57 18.40
C ILE A 84 30.29 8.83 19.01
N ILE A 85 30.50 7.54 18.70
CA ILE A 85 31.62 6.77 19.25
C ILE A 85 32.99 7.41 18.94
N LEU A 86 33.19 7.93 17.72
CA LEU A 86 34.47 8.50 17.29
C LEU A 86 34.72 9.93 17.84
N VAL A 87 33.66 10.71 18.08
CA VAL A 87 33.77 12.13 18.48
C VAL A 87 33.63 12.31 19.99
N ASP A 88 32.91 11.43 20.67
CA ASP A 88 32.73 11.43 22.13
C ASP A 88 34.08 11.27 22.86
N ASP A 89 34.97 10.41 22.35
CA ASP A 89 36.33 10.23 22.86
C ASP A 89 37.25 11.47 22.67
N LEU A 90 36.85 12.46 21.84
CA LEU A 90 37.75 13.53 21.40
C LEU A 90 37.37 14.95 21.90
N MET A 91 36.08 15.28 22.04
CA MET A 91 35.65 16.69 22.12
C MET A 91 34.86 17.09 23.38
N GLY A 92 34.29 16.17 24.17
CA GLY A 92 33.62 16.50 25.44
C GLY A 92 32.44 17.47 25.35
N ILE A 93 31.87 17.69 24.15
CA ILE A 93 30.72 18.57 23.90
C ILE A 93 29.45 17.72 23.85
N ASN A 94 28.43 18.10 24.64
CA ASN A 94 27.13 17.42 24.72
C ASN A 94 26.22 17.72 23.50
N ILE A 95 26.70 17.49 22.27
CA ILE A 95 25.94 17.66 21.02
C ILE A 95 25.22 16.36 20.62
N TYR A 96 25.49 15.25 21.32
CA TYR A 96 25.02 13.92 20.93
C TYR A 96 23.50 13.79 21.02
N GLU A 97 22.84 14.41 22.01
CA GLU A 97 21.38 14.34 22.18
C GLU A 97 20.65 15.00 21.00
N LEU A 98 21.12 16.19 20.59
CA LEU A 98 20.55 16.90 19.45
C LEU A 98 20.75 16.13 18.15
N LEU A 99 21.95 15.60 17.92
CA LEU A 99 22.24 14.83 16.70
C LEU A 99 21.42 13.54 16.62
N LEU A 100 21.27 12.83 17.75
CA LEU A 100 20.46 11.62 17.82
C LEU A 100 18.98 11.91 17.62
N SER A 101 18.46 13.00 18.19
CA SER A 101 17.07 13.44 18.00
C SER A 101 16.77 13.78 16.52
N VAL A 102 17.65 14.55 15.87
CA VAL A 102 17.52 14.88 14.43
C VAL A 102 17.58 13.62 13.57
N ALA A 103 18.51 12.70 13.86
CA ALA A 103 18.64 11.44 13.15
C ALA A 103 17.40 10.55 13.32
N ALA A 104 16.87 10.44 14.54
CA ALA A 104 15.67 9.70 14.83
C ALA A 104 14.45 10.28 14.09
N LEU A 105 14.31 11.61 14.05
CA LEU A 105 13.23 12.28 13.31
C LEU A 105 13.31 12.01 11.80
N LEU A 106 14.52 12.06 11.22
CA LEU A 106 14.73 11.75 9.80
C LEU A 106 14.37 10.29 9.48
N VAL A 107 14.84 9.35 10.30
CA VAL A 107 14.54 7.93 10.12
C VAL A 107 13.05 7.67 10.25
N LEU A 108 12.41 8.23 11.28
CA LEU A 108 10.98 8.10 11.52
C LEU A 108 10.15 8.66 10.35
N GLY A 109 10.54 9.82 9.81
CA GLY A 109 9.89 10.42 8.65
C GLY A 109 10.00 9.54 7.39
N ILE A 110 11.20 9.02 7.09
CA ILE A 110 11.43 8.13 5.93
C ILE A 110 10.62 6.84 6.07
N VAL A 111 10.67 6.22 7.25
CA VAL A 111 9.94 4.98 7.52
C VAL A 111 8.44 5.24 7.44
N SER A 112 7.93 6.33 8.02
CA SER A 112 6.51 6.69 7.96
C SER A 112 6.02 6.85 6.53
N ILE A 113 6.68 7.66 5.72
CA ILE A 113 6.29 7.87 4.32
C ILE A 113 6.22 6.52 3.59
N MET A 114 7.19 5.64 3.84
CA MET A 114 7.16 4.31 3.22
C MET A 114 6.01 3.43 3.71
N THR A 115 5.80 3.32 5.02
CA THR A 115 4.82 2.39 5.59
C THR A 115 3.40 2.89 5.53
N ASN A 116 3.19 4.20 5.66
CA ASN A 116 1.89 4.83 5.84
C ASN A 116 1.38 5.52 4.57
N VAL A 117 2.25 5.88 3.63
CA VAL A 117 1.84 6.51 2.35
C VAL A 117 2.06 5.56 1.17
N VAL A 118 3.31 5.17 0.96
CA VAL A 118 3.73 4.44 -0.24
C VAL A 118 3.16 3.03 -0.29
N ILE A 119 3.31 2.26 0.79
CA ILE A 119 2.79 0.90 0.87
C ILE A 119 1.26 0.88 0.66
N PRO A 120 0.46 1.71 1.37
CA PRO A 120 -0.98 1.68 1.21
C PRO A 120 -1.44 2.07 -0.21
N ILE A 121 -0.80 3.07 -0.83
CA ILE A 121 -1.11 3.46 -2.21
C ILE A 121 -0.78 2.33 -3.18
N THR A 122 0.39 1.72 -3.06
CA THR A 122 0.83 0.71 -4.02
C THR A 122 0.06 -0.60 -3.90
N LEU A 123 -0.32 -0.98 -2.67
CA LEU A 123 -0.99 -2.24 -2.36
C LEU A 123 -2.50 -2.17 -2.54
N TYR A 124 -3.16 -1.16 -1.98
CA TYR A 124 -4.63 -1.16 -1.88
C TYR A 124 -5.30 -0.37 -3.00
N TYR A 125 -4.70 0.72 -3.47
CA TYR A 125 -5.27 1.55 -4.55
C TYR A 125 -5.67 0.74 -5.79
N PRO A 126 -4.89 -0.24 -6.26
CA PRO A 126 -5.25 -1.01 -7.45
C PRO A 126 -6.41 -2.00 -7.24
N ILE A 127 -6.65 -2.41 -5.99
CA ILE A 127 -7.75 -3.31 -5.63
C ILE A 127 -9.06 -2.50 -5.51
N PHE A 128 -8.94 -1.20 -5.23
CA PHE A 128 -10.08 -0.31 -5.06
C PHE A 128 -10.70 0.12 -6.40
N GLU A 129 -11.93 -0.35 -6.61
CA GLU A 129 -12.72 -0.06 -7.80
C GLU A 129 -13.51 1.24 -7.63
N THR A 130 -14.06 1.48 -6.44
CA THR A 130 -14.97 2.62 -6.20
C THR A 130 -14.22 3.87 -5.77
N LYS A 131 -14.80 5.05 -6.07
CA LYS A 131 -14.26 6.32 -5.59
C LYS A 131 -14.25 6.38 -4.05
N PHE A 132 -15.27 5.81 -3.41
CA PHE A 132 -15.40 5.77 -1.96
C PHE A 132 -14.25 5.00 -1.29
N GLN A 133 -13.90 3.82 -1.81
CA GLN A 133 -12.75 3.05 -1.30
C GLN A 133 -11.44 3.83 -1.37
N LYS A 134 -11.21 4.57 -2.48
CA LYS A 134 -10.02 5.42 -2.66
C LYS A 134 -10.00 6.62 -1.72
N ILE A 135 -11.17 7.18 -1.39
CA ILE A 135 -11.31 8.25 -0.40
C ILE A 135 -10.96 7.73 1.00
N ILE A 136 -11.44 6.53 1.36
CA ILE A 136 -11.09 5.90 2.66
C ILE A 136 -9.57 5.69 2.76
N LEU A 137 -8.93 5.23 1.69
CA LEU A 137 -7.47 5.12 1.63
C LEU A 137 -6.78 6.46 1.90
N ALA A 138 -7.16 7.50 1.16
CA ALA A 138 -6.57 8.83 1.33
C ALA A 138 -6.78 9.37 2.75
N LEU A 139 -7.98 9.19 3.31
CA LEU A 139 -8.31 9.60 4.67
C LEU A 139 -7.45 8.85 5.71
N THR A 140 -7.25 7.55 5.52
CA THR A 140 -6.39 6.72 6.40
C THR A 140 -4.96 7.22 6.40
N ILE A 141 -4.41 7.52 5.21
CA ILE A 141 -3.06 8.06 5.06
C ILE A 141 -2.95 9.41 5.79
N VAL A 142 -3.85 10.34 5.50
CA VAL A 142 -3.83 11.70 6.07
C VAL A 142 -3.93 11.68 7.59
N VAL A 143 -4.87 10.91 8.15
CA VAL A 143 -5.05 10.85 9.61
C VAL A 143 -3.87 10.18 10.30
N THR A 144 -3.28 9.15 9.71
CA THR A 144 -2.10 8.48 10.26
C THR A 144 -0.89 9.41 10.32
N GLU A 145 -0.64 10.19 9.26
CA GLU A 145 0.47 11.16 9.24
C GLU A 145 0.23 12.35 10.19
N ILE A 146 -1.00 12.87 10.27
CA ILE A 146 -1.35 13.94 11.24
C ILE A 146 -1.10 13.45 12.67
N LYS A 147 -1.52 12.22 12.98
CA LYS A 147 -1.29 11.64 14.30
C LYS A 147 0.21 11.50 14.59
N LEU A 148 0.98 10.97 13.64
CA LEU A 148 2.43 10.83 13.81
C LEU A 148 3.10 12.19 14.08
N LEU A 149 2.75 13.22 13.31
CA LEU A 149 3.28 14.57 13.53
C LEU A 149 2.94 15.08 14.94
N LYS A 150 1.70 14.91 15.41
CA LYS A 150 1.33 15.29 16.78
C LYS A 150 2.16 14.53 17.81
N ASP A 151 2.24 13.21 17.70
CA ASP A 151 2.97 12.36 18.65
C ASP A 151 4.46 12.77 18.73
N ILE A 152 5.05 13.21 17.62
CA ILE A 152 6.42 13.76 17.57
C ILE A 152 6.50 15.11 18.30
N PHE A 153 5.65 16.09 17.94
CA PHE A 153 5.76 17.46 18.45
C PHE A 153 5.30 17.62 19.91
N GLU A 154 4.44 16.73 20.41
CA GLU A 154 3.93 16.77 21.78
C GLU A 154 4.84 16.07 22.78
N SER A 155 5.69 15.14 22.31
CA SER A 155 6.70 14.47 23.15
C SER A 155 7.75 15.42 23.75
N ASP A 156 7.81 16.67 23.27
CA ASP A 156 8.75 17.71 23.71
C ASP A 156 8.09 18.77 24.64
N SER A 157 6.77 18.71 24.86
CA SER A 157 6.07 19.69 25.71
C SER A 157 6.09 19.26 27.18
N ALA A 158 7.23 19.45 27.86
CA ALA A 158 7.36 19.41 29.33
C ALA A 158 6.59 20.55 30.06
N LEU A 159 5.63 21.20 29.39
CA LEU A 159 4.95 22.42 29.82
C LEU A 159 3.41 22.32 29.80
N VAL A 160 2.83 21.14 29.56
CA VAL A 160 1.40 20.93 29.82
C VAL A 160 1.24 20.61 31.30
N GLY A 161 0.65 21.54 32.04
CA GLY A 161 0.35 21.37 33.46
C GLY A 161 -0.34 20.04 33.68
N SER A 162 0.09 19.31 34.72
CA SER A 162 -0.21 17.90 35.02
C SER A 162 -1.70 17.51 35.15
N ASN A 163 -2.63 18.44 34.89
CA ASN A 163 -4.06 18.32 35.17
C ASN A 163 -4.95 18.58 33.93
N GLU A 164 -4.39 18.85 32.74
CA GLU A 164 -5.19 19.08 31.53
C GLU A 164 -5.32 17.79 30.71
N VAL A 165 -6.55 17.41 30.40
CA VAL A 165 -6.83 16.26 29.53
C VAL A 165 -6.42 16.63 28.11
N ASP A 166 -5.45 15.91 27.52
CA ASP A 166 -5.10 16.01 26.10
C ASP A 166 -6.28 15.54 25.23
N THR A 167 -7.23 16.44 25.09
CA THR A 167 -8.50 16.22 24.41
C THR A 167 -8.25 16.05 22.91
N ILE A 168 -7.27 16.77 22.36
CA ILE A 168 -6.91 16.69 20.93
C ILE A 168 -6.30 15.32 20.62
N GLY A 169 -5.39 14.81 21.45
CA GLY A 169 -4.83 13.47 21.27
C GLY A 169 -5.83 12.37 21.49
N ALA A 170 -6.72 12.50 22.49
CA ALA A 170 -7.81 11.57 22.67
C ALA A 170 -8.71 11.50 21.41
N ILE A 171 -9.09 12.65 20.85
CA ILE A 171 -9.88 12.72 19.61
C ILE A 171 -9.14 12.08 18.43
N LEU A 172 -7.86 12.41 18.21
CA LEU A 172 -7.07 11.85 17.12
C LEU A 172 -6.85 10.34 17.27
N ASN A 173 -6.66 9.84 18.48
CA ASN A 173 -6.56 8.41 18.77
C ASN A 173 -7.85 7.66 18.43
N ILE A 174 -8.99 8.19 18.87
CA ILE A 174 -10.31 7.62 18.56
C ILE A 174 -10.57 7.66 17.05
N MET A 175 -10.29 8.79 16.39
CA MET A 175 -10.46 8.96 14.96
C MET A 175 -9.60 7.98 14.16
N THR A 176 -8.32 7.85 14.53
CA THR A 176 -7.38 6.90 13.90
C THR A 176 -7.87 5.46 14.08
N PHE A 177 -8.34 5.11 15.27
CA PHE A 177 -8.88 3.79 15.55
C PHE A 177 -10.11 3.47 14.69
N ILE A 178 -11.10 4.36 14.64
CA ILE A 178 -12.31 4.19 13.84
C ILE A 178 -11.98 4.07 12.35
N ILE A 179 -11.14 4.96 11.82
CA ILE A 179 -10.74 4.93 10.41
C ILE A 179 -9.96 3.65 10.09
N SER A 180 -9.11 3.17 10.99
CA SER A 180 -8.38 1.91 10.81
C SER A 180 -9.34 0.73 10.67
N ILE A 181 -10.39 0.66 11.49
CA ILE A 181 -11.42 -0.40 11.38
C ILE A 181 -12.16 -0.29 10.04
N ILE A 182 -12.61 0.91 9.67
CA ILE A 182 -13.31 1.15 8.40
C ILE A 182 -12.41 0.73 7.23
N PHE A 183 -11.14 1.09 7.28
CA PHE A 183 -10.16 0.73 6.26
C PHE A 183 -9.97 -0.79 6.14
N ILE A 184 -9.87 -1.51 7.26
CA ILE A 184 -9.77 -2.98 7.29
C ILE A 184 -10.95 -3.63 6.58
N VAL A 185 -12.18 -3.26 6.97
CA VAL A 185 -13.39 -3.80 6.34
C VAL A 185 -13.41 -3.47 4.84
N THR A 186 -12.99 -2.27 4.47
CA THR A 186 -12.98 -1.79 3.09
C THR A 186 -12.02 -2.58 2.21
N TYR A 187 -10.75 -2.75 2.62
CA TYR A 187 -9.77 -3.47 1.80
C TYR A 187 -10.02 -4.98 1.76
N LEU A 188 -10.52 -5.60 2.84
CA LEU A 188 -10.86 -7.01 2.83
C LEU A 188 -12.02 -7.30 1.89
N THR A 189 -13.06 -6.45 1.91
CA THR A 189 -14.20 -6.57 0.99
C THR A 189 -13.75 -6.39 -0.45
N ALA A 190 -12.92 -5.37 -0.74
CA ALA A 190 -12.41 -5.12 -2.08
C ALA A 190 -11.55 -6.29 -2.59
N ALA A 191 -10.65 -6.82 -1.75
CA ALA A 191 -9.81 -7.96 -2.10
C ALA A 191 -10.62 -9.24 -2.34
N SER A 192 -11.63 -9.52 -1.51
CA SER A 192 -12.53 -10.66 -1.71
C SER A 192 -13.31 -10.57 -3.02
N ASN A 193 -13.88 -9.40 -3.31
CA ASN A 193 -14.59 -9.16 -4.58
C ASN A 193 -13.67 -9.35 -5.78
N MET A 194 -12.45 -8.81 -5.70
CA MET A 194 -11.44 -8.98 -6.75
C MET A 194 -11.04 -10.45 -6.95
N ARG A 195 -10.93 -11.22 -5.86
CA ARG A 195 -10.65 -12.66 -5.91
C ARG A 195 -11.77 -13.42 -6.63
N HIS A 196 -13.03 -13.12 -6.33
CA HIS A 196 -14.16 -13.73 -7.02
C HIS A 196 -14.11 -13.48 -8.52
N LYS A 197 -13.81 -12.23 -8.92
CA LYS A 197 -13.64 -11.82 -10.32
C LYS A 197 -12.47 -12.50 -11.04
N VAL A 198 -11.39 -12.80 -10.32
CA VAL A 198 -10.26 -13.57 -10.89
C VAL A 198 -10.60 -15.05 -11.04
N LYS A 199 -11.31 -15.64 -10.08
CA LYS A 199 -11.71 -17.04 -10.15
C LYS A 199 -12.79 -17.32 -11.20
N SER A 200 -13.63 -16.34 -11.49
CA SER A 200 -14.62 -16.44 -12.58
C SER A 200 -14.00 -16.34 -13.98
N GLY A 201 -12.70 -16.04 -14.10
CA GLY A 201 -12.03 -15.85 -15.39
C GLY A 201 -12.34 -14.50 -16.05
N GLU A 202 -13.31 -13.75 -15.54
CA GLU A 202 -13.77 -12.46 -16.04
C GLU A 202 -12.68 -11.37 -15.92
N TYR A 203 -11.80 -11.49 -14.92
CA TYR A 203 -10.69 -10.58 -14.69
C TYR A 203 -9.35 -11.30 -14.48
N ILE A 204 -8.27 -10.66 -14.91
CA ILE A 204 -6.91 -11.00 -14.49
C ILE A 204 -6.39 -9.82 -13.70
N ILE A 205 -5.93 -10.06 -12.49
CA ILE A 205 -5.34 -9.00 -11.67
C ILE A 205 -4.09 -8.44 -12.32
N GLN A 206 -3.35 -9.27 -13.07
CA GLN A 206 -2.24 -8.93 -13.94
C GLN A 206 -1.89 -10.17 -14.78
N GLU A 207 -2.01 -10.09 -16.10
CA GLU A 207 -1.39 -11.11 -16.97
C GLU A 207 0.09 -10.77 -17.08
N LYS A 208 0.98 -11.78 -17.16
CA LYS A 208 2.43 -11.56 -17.40
C LYS A 208 2.65 -11.03 -18.82
N LEU A 209 2.19 -9.82 -19.13
CA LEU A 209 2.57 -9.09 -20.33
C LEU A 209 3.75 -8.19 -20.03
N ASP A 210 4.60 -7.98 -21.03
CA ASP A 210 5.69 -7.01 -20.94
C ASP A 210 5.14 -5.60 -21.17
N TYR A 211 4.57 -5.02 -20.10
CA TYR A 211 3.95 -3.70 -20.10
C TYR A 211 4.90 -2.54 -20.48
N ASN A 212 6.20 -2.82 -20.63
CA ASN A 212 7.19 -1.85 -21.12
C ASN A 212 7.31 -1.83 -22.65
N LEU A 213 6.97 -2.94 -23.31
CA LEU A 213 7.04 -3.09 -24.77
C LEU A 213 5.68 -2.89 -25.44
N LEU A 214 4.59 -3.09 -24.69
CA LEU A 214 3.23 -3.08 -25.21
C LEU A 214 2.49 -1.79 -24.84
N SER A 215 1.92 -1.13 -25.84
CA SER A 215 1.00 -0.01 -25.65
C SER A 215 -0.31 -0.44 -24.97
N SER A 216 -1.06 0.53 -24.42
CA SER A 216 -2.33 0.23 -23.73
C SER A 216 -3.36 -0.47 -24.62
N ASP A 217 -3.33 -0.21 -25.93
CA ASP A 217 -4.25 -0.81 -26.90
C ASP A 217 -3.81 -2.23 -27.28
N GLU A 218 -2.51 -2.50 -27.39
CA GLU A 218 -1.96 -3.85 -27.58
C GLU A 218 -2.26 -4.75 -26.37
N ILE A 219 -2.16 -4.21 -25.16
CA ILE A 219 -2.53 -4.93 -23.95
C ILE A 219 -4.02 -5.28 -23.97
N ASN A 220 -4.89 -4.33 -24.32
CA ASN A 220 -6.34 -4.55 -24.35
C ASN A 220 -6.76 -5.54 -25.45
N THR A 221 -6.11 -5.51 -26.61
CA THR A 221 -6.38 -6.44 -27.71
C THR A 221 -5.90 -7.86 -27.40
N ILE A 222 -4.72 -8.03 -26.79
CA ILE A 222 -4.25 -9.35 -26.32
C ILE A 222 -5.19 -9.92 -25.25
N LEU A 223 -5.68 -9.08 -24.35
CA LEU A 223 -6.65 -9.48 -23.32
C LEU A 223 -8.01 -9.86 -23.93
N GLN A 224 -8.52 -9.09 -24.90
CA GLN A 224 -9.76 -9.40 -25.62
C GLN A 224 -9.65 -10.67 -26.45
N GLN A 225 -8.51 -10.92 -27.11
CA GLN A 225 -8.26 -12.18 -27.84
C GLN A 225 -8.25 -13.42 -26.92
N ARG A 226 -8.01 -13.21 -25.63
CA ARG A 226 -7.98 -14.25 -24.59
C ARG A 226 -9.25 -14.28 -23.75
N ASP A 227 -10.26 -13.50 -24.11
CA ASP A 227 -11.56 -13.34 -23.43
C ASP A 227 -11.43 -12.89 -21.95
N ARG A 228 -10.46 -12.01 -21.68
CA ARG A 228 -10.06 -11.58 -20.32
C ARG A 228 -10.03 -10.04 -20.20
N ARG A 229 -10.18 -9.48 -18.99
CA ARG A 229 -10.10 -8.03 -18.70
C ARG A 229 -9.19 -7.72 -17.51
N LEU A 230 -8.52 -6.56 -17.51
CA LEU A 230 -7.69 -6.15 -16.38
C LEU A 230 -8.54 -5.65 -15.21
N ALA A 231 -8.18 -6.07 -14.00
CA ALA A 231 -8.78 -5.61 -12.74
C ALA A 231 -8.80 -4.08 -12.57
N VAL A 232 -7.85 -3.38 -13.18
CA VAL A 232 -7.85 -1.92 -13.25
C VAL A 232 -8.16 -1.51 -14.69
N LEU A 233 -9.42 -1.19 -14.95
CA LEU A 233 -9.78 -0.53 -16.20
C LEU A 233 -9.03 0.82 -16.25
N ASN A 234 -8.20 1.01 -17.27
CA ASN A 234 -7.73 2.34 -17.61
C ASN A 234 -8.97 3.15 -18.02
N LYS A 235 -9.44 4.03 -17.13
CA LYS A 235 -10.71 4.76 -17.29
C LYS A 235 -10.65 5.78 -18.43
N ASP A 236 -9.47 5.99 -19.02
CA ASP A 236 -9.26 6.93 -20.11
C ASP A 236 -9.70 6.36 -21.47
N ASN A 237 -10.05 5.08 -21.58
CA ASN A 237 -10.49 4.49 -22.86
C ASN A 237 -12.02 4.40 -23.04
N LYS A 238 -12.78 5.26 -22.35
CA LYS A 238 -14.24 5.40 -22.59
C LYS A 238 -14.60 6.14 -23.89
N ARG A 239 -13.65 6.40 -24.80
CA ARG A 239 -13.91 7.16 -26.02
C ARG A 239 -14.12 6.36 -27.31
N PHE A 240 -14.04 5.03 -27.31
CA PHE A 240 -14.27 4.26 -28.54
C PHE A 240 -15.14 3.02 -28.36
N ILE A 241 -16.27 3.18 -27.69
CA ILE A 241 -17.44 2.35 -28.00
C ILE A 241 -18.39 3.21 -28.84
N HIS A 242 -18.04 3.40 -30.11
CA HIS A 242 -19.05 3.76 -31.10
C HIS A 242 -18.66 3.24 -32.48
N SER A 243 -19.62 2.53 -33.08
CA SER A 243 -19.69 2.14 -34.48
C SER A 243 -18.77 0.99 -34.93
N ASN A 244 -19.21 -0.25 -34.70
CA ASN A 244 -19.13 -1.27 -35.75
C ASN A 244 -20.49 -1.34 -36.45
N GLY A 245 -20.85 -0.25 -37.13
CA GLY A 245 -21.89 -0.21 -38.14
C GLY A 245 -21.25 -0.19 -39.52
N VAL A 246 -21.17 -1.37 -40.15
CA VAL A 246 -21.39 -1.61 -41.60
C VAL A 246 -20.46 -0.88 -42.59
N GLN A 247 -19.57 -1.62 -43.24
CA GLN A 247 -19.63 -1.92 -44.69
C GLN A 247 -18.37 -2.70 -45.12
N LYS A 248 -18.52 -4.02 -45.33
CA LYS A 248 -17.58 -4.82 -46.11
C LYS A 248 -18.23 -5.04 -47.47
N GLY A 249 -17.68 -4.39 -48.48
CA GLY A 249 -18.16 -4.50 -49.86
C GLY A 249 -18.04 -5.92 -50.38
N ASN A 250 -19.05 -6.32 -51.15
CA ASN A 250 -18.91 -7.33 -52.19
C ASN A 250 -19.45 -6.71 -53.48
N GLN A 251 -18.61 -6.72 -54.50
CA GLN A 251 -18.96 -6.42 -55.87
C GLN A 251 -20.04 -7.39 -56.37
N VAL A 252 -20.84 -6.98 -57.35
CA VAL A 252 -21.15 -7.67 -58.63
C VAL A 252 -22.52 -7.23 -59.17
N ASN A 253 -22.45 -6.64 -60.37
CA ASN A 253 -23.42 -6.56 -61.47
C ASN A 253 -24.64 -5.62 -61.45
N GLU A 254 -24.75 -4.90 -62.58
CA GLU A 254 -25.92 -4.41 -63.33
C GLU A 254 -27.22 -5.19 -63.02
N ILE A 255 -28.43 -4.63 -63.09
CA ILE A 255 -29.12 -4.13 -64.29
C ILE A 255 -30.18 -3.08 -63.93
N ASN A 256 -30.28 -2.08 -64.80
CA ASN A 256 -31.24 -0.98 -64.85
C ASN A 256 -32.54 -1.42 -65.55
N TYR A 257 -33.73 -1.19 -64.99
CA TYR A 257 -34.97 -0.97 -65.75
C TYR A 257 -35.96 -0.11 -64.96
N ILE A 258 -36.14 1.13 -65.48
CA ILE A 258 -37.29 2.06 -65.46
C ILE A 258 -37.95 2.33 -64.10
#